data_AF-A0A8J4GYE6-F1
#
_entry.id   AF-A0A8J4GYE6-F1
#
_cell.length_a   1.000
_cell.length_b   1.000
_cell.length_c   1.000
_cell.angle_alpha   90.00
_cell.angle_beta   90.00
_cell.angle_gamma   90.00
#
_symmetry.space_group_name_H-M   'P 1'
#
loop_
_entity.id
_entity.type
_entity.pdbx_description
1 polymer ?
#
loop_
_entity_poly.entity_id
_entity_poly.type
_entity_poly.pdbx_seq_one_letter_code
_entity_poly.pdbx_strand_id
1 'polypeptide(L)'
;MQPPKPRPPSPRPSPPAPPSPPSPRPSPPRPPPPPSPRPSPPAPRRPGLPPPSPPSPPLAFGAKVVLVITDGITSLPPADDTRKKGLNNVLEAYLPGYIAYQPLQYVAGLSSTILFDNTFSRLAFAQADKTILANAVNNGDTVLTVLLTPPSSISSSAVATLVTRLTNYTGVTCTKTVIATSNNDIVRLNRVNSDPFTDAPSTLTSSANTVSITCTGIPDGFYNPIYVTQNSGDAVVVEIITPSYGIIRLVGFDFTRVVQPSASWGALVTYNFRISAGGSS
;
A
#
# COMPACT_ATOMS: atom_id res chain seq x y z
N MET A 1 -37.28 -45.45 52.72
CA MET A 1 -35.90 -45.35 53.22
C MET A 1 -35.15 -44.40 52.32
N GLN A 2 -34.74 -43.24 52.85
CA GLN A 2 -34.11 -42.17 52.07
C GLN A 2 -32.58 -42.27 52.23
N PRO A 3 -31.79 -42.26 51.15
CA PRO A 3 -30.35 -42.42 51.24
C PRO A 3 -29.71 -41.21 51.95
N PRO A 4 -28.67 -41.43 52.77
CA PRO A 4 -28.02 -40.37 53.52
C PRO A 4 -27.35 -39.35 52.59
N LYS A 5 -27.52 -38.07 52.92
CA LYS A 5 -27.02 -36.93 52.16
C LYS A 5 -25.47 -36.93 52.18
N PRO A 6 -24.79 -36.74 51.03
CA PRO A 6 -23.32 -36.73 50.97
C PRO A 6 -22.74 -35.61 51.83
N ARG A 7 -21.65 -35.90 52.56
CA ARG A 7 -20.90 -34.88 53.30
C ARG A 7 -20.21 -33.90 52.34
N PRO A 8 -20.13 -32.61 52.71
CA PRO A 8 -19.36 -31.63 51.95
C PRO A 8 -17.87 -32.03 51.89
N PRO A 9 -17.18 -31.75 50.77
CA PRO A 9 -15.74 -31.96 50.67
C PRO A 9 -14.99 -31.01 51.61
N SER A 10 -13.92 -31.52 52.23
CA SER A 10 -13.06 -30.74 53.12
C SER A 10 -12.38 -29.59 52.38
N PRO A 11 -12.19 -28.42 53.04
CA PRO A 11 -11.52 -27.28 52.44
C PRO A 11 -10.07 -27.62 52.09
N ARG A 12 -9.65 -27.19 50.90
CA ARG A 12 -8.31 -27.43 50.37
C ARG A 12 -7.27 -26.66 51.21
N PRO A 13 -6.11 -27.26 51.52
CA PRO A 13 -5.03 -26.55 52.21
C PRO A 13 -4.58 -25.33 51.41
N SER A 14 -4.37 -24.21 52.09
CA SER A 14 -3.82 -23.00 51.49
C SER A 14 -2.41 -23.26 50.94
N PRO A 15 -2.05 -22.68 49.77
CA PRO A 15 -0.68 -22.77 49.26
C PRO A 15 0.34 -22.20 50.24
N PRO A 16 1.56 -22.75 50.30
CA PRO A 16 2.64 -22.16 51.08
C PRO A 16 2.98 -20.76 50.57
N ALA A 17 3.34 -19.87 51.49
CA ALA A 17 3.77 -18.51 51.16
C ALA A 17 5.03 -18.55 50.27
N PRO A 18 5.13 -17.65 49.27
CA PRO A 18 6.32 -17.56 48.43
C PRO A 18 7.55 -17.15 49.26
N PRO A 19 8.74 -17.65 48.91
CA PRO A 19 9.99 -17.28 49.58
C PRO A 19 10.28 -15.79 49.38
N SER A 20 10.80 -15.16 50.43
CA SER A 20 11.20 -13.75 50.41
C SER A 20 12.31 -13.49 49.38
N PRO A 21 12.30 -12.35 48.68
CA PRO A 21 13.32 -12.01 47.70
C PRO A 21 14.70 -11.85 48.36
N PRO A 22 15.78 -12.26 47.69
CA PRO A 22 17.15 -12.10 48.19
C PRO A 22 17.52 -10.63 48.30
N SER A 23 18.28 -10.29 49.36
CA SER A 23 18.78 -8.94 49.59
C SER A 23 19.67 -8.47 48.44
N PRO A 24 19.58 -7.18 48.04
CA PRO A 24 20.39 -6.64 46.95
C PRO A 24 21.88 -6.67 47.32
N ARG A 25 22.69 -7.25 46.42
CA ARG A 25 24.14 -7.24 46.56
C ARG A 25 24.69 -5.81 46.52
N PRO A 26 25.79 -5.53 47.25
CA PRO A 26 26.54 -4.28 47.11
C PRO A 26 26.94 -4.06 45.65
N SER A 27 26.71 -2.85 45.14
CA SER A 27 27.13 -2.49 43.78
C SER A 27 28.65 -2.49 43.68
N PRO A 28 29.24 -3.03 42.59
CA PRO A 28 30.68 -2.98 42.38
C PRO A 28 31.17 -1.53 42.23
N PRO A 29 32.43 -1.25 42.59
CA PRO A 29 33.03 0.07 42.42
C PRO A 29 33.01 0.50 40.95
N ARG A 30 32.69 1.78 40.71
CA ARG A 30 32.63 2.36 39.37
C ARG A 30 34.03 2.32 38.72
N PRO A 31 34.15 1.86 37.46
CA PRO A 31 35.42 1.93 36.75
C PRO A 31 35.86 3.38 36.54
N PRO A 32 37.18 3.64 36.43
CA PRO A 32 37.69 4.97 36.14
C PRO A 32 37.16 5.49 34.79
N PRO A 33 36.96 6.81 34.65
CA PRO A 33 36.55 7.40 33.39
C PRO A 33 37.61 7.12 32.31
N PRO A 34 37.19 6.80 31.08
CA PRO A 34 38.12 6.61 29.98
C PRO A 34 38.89 7.90 29.67
N PRO A 35 40.14 7.80 29.22
CA PRO A 35 40.93 8.96 28.80
C PRO A 35 40.21 9.71 27.68
N SER A 36 40.32 11.04 27.70
CA SER A 36 39.73 11.91 26.69
C SER A 36 40.19 11.49 25.28
N PRO A 37 39.27 11.27 24.32
CA PRO A 37 39.65 10.90 22.97
C PRO A 37 40.50 12.02 22.34
N ARG A 38 41.58 11.62 21.64
CA ARG A 38 42.36 12.54 20.83
C ARG A 38 41.45 13.23 19.80
N PRO A 39 41.73 14.49 19.43
CA PRO A 39 41.03 15.16 18.35
C PRO A 39 41.11 14.30 17.08
N SER A 40 39.95 13.90 16.56
CA SER A 40 39.87 13.18 15.28
C SER A 40 40.43 14.08 14.16
N PRO A 41 41.16 13.51 13.21
CA PRO A 41 41.60 14.26 12.02
C PRO A 41 40.38 14.82 11.26
N PRO A 42 40.54 15.95 10.54
CA PRO A 42 39.48 16.51 9.72
C PRO A 42 38.94 15.47 8.75
N ALA A 43 37.62 15.25 8.76
CA ALA A 43 36.99 14.33 7.83
C ALA A 43 37.29 14.75 6.39
N PRO A 44 37.59 13.81 5.48
CA PRO A 44 37.68 14.10 4.05
C PRO A 44 36.38 14.77 3.59
N ARG A 45 36.49 15.86 2.83
CA ARG A 45 35.33 16.51 2.22
C ARG A 45 34.59 15.46 1.39
N ARG A 46 33.35 15.13 1.78
CA ARG A 46 32.49 14.29 0.96
C ARG A 46 32.38 14.93 -0.43
N PRO A 47 32.51 14.15 -1.52
CA PRO A 47 32.10 14.60 -2.84
C PRO A 47 30.70 15.21 -2.71
N GLY A 48 30.54 16.46 -3.16
CA GLY A 48 29.27 17.16 -3.05
C GLY A 48 28.16 16.30 -3.64
N LEU A 49 27.08 16.13 -2.89
CA LEU A 49 25.86 15.53 -3.44
C LEU A 49 25.50 16.30 -4.71
N PRO A 50 25.13 15.62 -5.80
CA PRO A 50 24.59 16.31 -6.97
C PRO A 50 23.43 17.20 -6.53
N PRO A 51 23.30 18.42 -7.09
CA PRO A 51 22.21 19.31 -6.74
C PRO A 51 20.87 18.59 -6.96
N PRO A 52 19.87 18.81 -6.08
CA PRO A 52 18.54 18.27 -6.29
C PRO A 52 18.02 18.71 -7.65
N SER A 53 17.40 17.78 -8.38
CA SER A 53 16.73 18.10 -9.65
C SER A 53 15.75 19.24 -9.42
N PRO A 54 15.67 20.22 -10.33
CA PRO A 54 14.72 21.32 -10.20
C PRO A 54 13.29 20.79 -10.06
N PRO A 55 12.42 21.46 -9.28
CA PRO A 55 11.02 21.08 -9.18
C PRO A 55 10.41 21.12 -10.59
N SER A 56 9.66 20.08 -10.92
CA SER A 56 8.99 20.03 -12.21
C SER A 56 7.96 21.15 -12.35
N PRO A 57 7.78 21.69 -13.57
CA PRO A 57 6.85 22.80 -13.79
C PRO A 57 5.41 22.44 -13.39
N PRO A 58 4.59 23.44 -13.01
CA PRO A 58 3.17 23.22 -12.76
C PRO A 58 2.50 22.61 -13.99
N LEU A 59 1.54 21.71 -13.77
CA LEU A 59 0.73 21.14 -14.85
C LEU A 59 0.05 22.27 -15.64
N ALA A 60 0.17 22.25 -16.97
CA ALA A 60 -0.44 23.26 -17.83
C ALA A 60 -1.98 23.29 -17.67
N PHE A 61 -2.61 24.44 -17.93
CA PHE A 61 -4.06 24.53 -17.96
C PHE A 61 -4.63 23.57 -19.02
N GLY A 62 -5.51 22.64 -18.61
CA GLY A 62 -6.00 21.54 -19.46
C GLY A 62 -5.15 20.26 -19.44
N ALA A 63 -4.07 20.22 -18.65
CA ALA A 63 -3.30 19.00 -18.44
C ALA A 63 -4.15 17.95 -17.71
N LYS A 64 -4.24 16.76 -18.30
CA LYS A 64 -4.92 15.60 -17.73
C LYS A 64 -4.05 15.05 -16.61
N VAL A 65 -4.61 14.94 -15.40
CA VAL A 65 -3.88 14.57 -14.17
C VAL A 65 -3.81 13.05 -14.00
N VAL A 66 -4.77 12.34 -14.61
CA VAL A 66 -4.97 10.90 -14.45
C VAL A 66 -5.02 10.27 -15.81
N LEU A 67 -4.10 9.34 -16.05
CA LEU A 67 -4.00 8.57 -17.28
C LEU A 67 -4.49 7.16 -16.94
N VAL A 68 -5.70 6.85 -17.39
CA VAL A 68 -6.28 5.52 -17.22
C VAL A 68 -5.93 4.72 -18.45
N ILE A 69 -5.10 3.68 -18.26
CA ILE A 69 -4.77 2.78 -19.36
C ILE A 69 -6.01 1.92 -19.62
N THR A 70 -6.53 2.00 -20.84
CA THR A 70 -7.63 1.14 -21.32
C THR A 70 -7.08 0.07 -22.24
N ASP A 71 -7.78 -1.07 -22.33
CA ASP A 71 -7.32 -2.16 -23.18
C ASP A 71 -7.51 -1.77 -24.65
N GLY A 72 -6.59 -2.17 -25.51
CA GLY A 72 -6.72 -2.06 -26.96
C GLY A 72 -7.60 -3.16 -27.60
N ILE A 73 -8.13 -4.11 -26.82
CA ILE A 73 -9.02 -5.16 -27.33
C ILE A 73 -10.39 -4.58 -27.66
N THR A 74 -10.90 -4.91 -28.84
CA THR A 74 -12.20 -4.46 -29.37
C THR A 74 -13.41 -5.01 -28.58
N SER A 75 -13.22 -5.99 -27.69
CA SER A 75 -14.27 -6.47 -26.79
C SER A 75 -13.69 -6.97 -25.46
N LEU A 76 -14.14 -6.37 -24.36
CA LEU A 76 -13.82 -6.80 -23.00
C LEU A 76 -14.82 -7.86 -22.51
N PRO A 77 -14.40 -8.81 -21.65
CA PRO A 77 -15.34 -9.61 -20.88
C PRO A 77 -16.32 -8.69 -20.10
N PRO A 78 -17.61 -9.04 -19.97
CA PRO A 78 -18.61 -8.18 -19.34
C PRO A 78 -18.27 -7.71 -17.91
N ALA A 79 -17.61 -8.57 -17.14
CA ALA A 79 -17.17 -8.23 -15.77
C ALA A 79 -16.11 -7.12 -15.76
N ASP A 80 -15.22 -7.12 -16.75
CA ASP A 80 -14.13 -6.15 -16.86
C ASP A 80 -14.65 -4.81 -17.39
N ASP A 81 -15.56 -4.83 -18.37
CA ASP A 81 -16.25 -3.63 -18.84
C ASP A 81 -17.03 -2.94 -17.70
N THR A 82 -17.77 -3.72 -16.91
CA THR A 82 -18.51 -3.20 -15.74
C THR A 82 -17.56 -2.55 -14.72
N ARG A 83 -16.42 -3.18 -14.43
CA ARG A 83 -15.43 -2.65 -13.48
C ARG A 83 -14.83 -1.33 -13.97
N LYS A 84 -14.45 -1.26 -15.25
CA LYS A 84 -13.88 -0.05 -15.85
C LYS A 84 -14.89 1.10 -15.90
N LYS A 85 -16.17 0.81 -16.19
CA LYS A 85 -17.26 1.79 -16.10
C LYS A 85 -17.44 2.32 -14.68
N GLY A 86 -17.41 1.44 -13.68
CA GLY A 86 -17.49 1.85 -12.28
C GLY A 86 -16.30 2.71 -11.83
N LEU A 87 -15.08 2.35 -12.24
CA LEU A 87 -13.90 3.18 -12.00
C LEU A 87 -14.06 4.55 -12.66
N ASN A 88 -14.47 4.59 -13.94
CA ASN A 88 -14.73 5.83 -14.65
C ASN A 88 -15.73 6.72 -13.90
N ASN A 89 -16.85 6.16 -13.45
CA ASN A 89 -17.85 6.90 -12.69
C ASN A 89 -17.27 7.48 -11.38
N VAL A 90 -16.43 6.72 -10.68
CA VAL A 90 -15.76 7.20 -9.46
C VAL A 90 -14.79 8.34 -9.77
N LEU A 91 -14.00 8.20 -10.83
CA LEU A 91 -13.03 9.21 -11.24
C LEU A 91 -13.73 10.49 -11.70
N GLU A 92 -14.71 10.41 -12.60
CA GLU A 92 -15.45 11.58 -13.12
C GLU A 92 -16.26 12.28 -12.02
N ALA A 93 -16.76 11.53 -11.01
CA ALA A 93 -17.40 12.13 -9.86
C ALA A 93 -16.42 12.95 -8.98
N TYR A 94 -15.13 12.59 -8.98
CA TYR A 94 -14.10 13.27 -8.19
C TYR A 94 -13.38 14.39 -8.96
N LEU A 95 -13.02 14.15 -10.22
CA LEU A 95 -12.23 15.04 -11.08
C LEU A 95 -12.85 15.17 -12.49
N PRO A 96 -14.04 15.77 -12.61
CA PRO A 96 -14.77 15.83 -13.87
C PRO A 96 -13.94 16.54 -14.96
N GLY A 97 -13.72 15.86 -16.08
CA GLY A 97 -12.98 16.42 -17.22
C GLY A 97 -11.45 16.43 -17.10
N TYR A 98 -10.86 15.93 -16.00
CA TYR A 98 -9.40 15.83 -15.83
C TYR A 98 -8.82 14.44 -16.11
N ILE A 99 -9.67 13.50 -16.53
CA ILE A 99 -9.28 12.12 -16.86
C ILE A 99 -9.06 11.98 -18.36
N ALA A 100 -8.03 11.21 -18.72
CA ALA A 100 -7.78 10.77 -20.08
C ALA A 100 -7.75 9.24 -20.14
N TYR A 101 -8.49 8.69 -21.11
CA TYR A 101 -8.49 7.27 -21.46
C TYR A 101 -7.67 7.10 -22.72
N GLN A 102 -6.50 6.50 -22.62
CA GLN A 102 -5.61 6.31 -23.76
C GLN A 102 -4.78 5.04 -23.64
N PRO A 103 -4.30 4.47 -24.76
CA PRO A 103 -3.24 3.47 -24.74
C PRO A 103 -2.03 3.99 -23.95
N LEU A 104 -1.21 3.09 -23.38
CA LEU A 104 -0.05 3.50 -22.60
C LEU A 104 0.86 4.43 -23.42
N GLN A 105 0.86 5.70 -23.06
CA GLN A 105 1.76 6.72 -23.59
C GLN A 105 2.32 7.48 -22.39
N TYR A 106 3.53 7.09 -21.96
CA TYR A 106 4.27 7.85 -20.97
C TYR A 106 4.92 9.06 -21.63
N VAL A 107 4.72 10.23 -21.02
CA VAL A 107 5.38 11.47 -21.41
C VAL A 107 6.27 11.90 -20.25
N ALA A 108 7.58 11.82 -20.45
CA ALA A 108 8.55 12.20 -19.42
C ALA A 108 8.32 13.64 -18.92
N GLY A 109 8.45 13.86 -17.61
CA GLY A 109 8.27 15.16 -16.97
C GLY A 109 6.81 15.55 -16.64
N LEU A 110 5.80 14.84 -17.15
CA LEU A 110 4.42 15.02 -16.72
C LEU A 110 4.12 14.19 -15.47
N SER A 111 3.59 14.84 -14.43
CA SER A 111 3.06 14.14 -13.26
C SER A 111 1.70 13.55 -13.59
N SER A 112 1.64 12.24 -13.79
CA SER A 112 0.37 11.52 -13.98
C SER A 112 0.19 10.44 -12.93
N THR A 113 -1.05 10.17 -12.50
CA THR A 113 -1.34 8.86 -11.90
C THR A 113 -1.65 7.92 -13.03
N ILE A 114 -0.95 6.80 -13.09
CA ILE A 114 -1.29 5.74 -14.03
C ILE A 114 -2.15 4.74 -13.29
N LEU A 115 -3.41 4.60 -13.73
CA LEU A 115 -4.31 3.58 -13.20
C LEU A 115 -4.44 2.47 -14.24
N PHE A 116 -4.18 1.24 -13.81
CA PHE A 116 -4.56 0.09 -14.59
C PHE A 116 -5.22 -0.98 -13.71
N ASP A 117 -6.22 -1.61 -14.30
CA ASP A 117 -6.83 -2.80 -13.75
C ASP A 117 -5.87 -3.97 -13.94
N ASN A 118 -5.69 -4.82 -12.94
CA ASN A 118 -4.77 -5.94 -13.09
C ASN A 118 -5.20 -6.91 -14.21
N THR A 119 -6.44 -6.86 -14.75
CA THR A 119 -6.84 -7.64 -15.95
C THR A 119 -5.91 -7.48 -17.16
N PHE A 120 -5.15 -6.38 -17.21
CA PHE A 120 -4.05 -6.15 -18.15
C PHE A 120 -2.88 -7.16 -18.00
N SER A 121 -2.81 -7.92 -16.91
CA SER A 121 -1.82 -8.99 -16.71
C SER A 121 -2.10 -10.24 -17.55
N ARG A 122 -3.27 -10.36 -18.18
CA ARG A 122 -3.74 -11.56 -18.90
C ARG A 122 -3.34 -11.63 -20.38
N LEU A 123 -2.08 -11.31 -20.73
CA LEU A 123 -1.41 -11.55 -22.04
C LEU A 123 -1.20 -10.33 -22.98
N ALA A 124 -1.88 -9.19 -22.78
CA ALA A 124 -1.74 -8.03 -23.70
C ALA A 124 -0.67 -7.00 -23.29
N PHE A 125 -0.14 -7.07 -22.06
CA PHE A 125 0.86 -6.11 -21.60
C PHE A 125 2.24 -6.50 -22.12
N ALA A 126 2.59 -5.94 -23.28
CA ALA A 126 3.85 -6.19 -23.95
C ALA A 126 5.01 -5.93 -22.99
N GLN A 127 6.11 -6.66 -23.17
CA GLN A 127 7.29 -6.45 -22.34
C GLN A 127 7.77 -4.99 -22.40
N ALA A 128 7.62 -4.33 -23.55
CA ALA A 128 7.93 -2.92 -23.76
C ALA A 128 7.11 -2.00 -22.83
N ASP A 129 5.81 -2.23 -22.70
CA ASP A 129 4.92 -1.43 -21.84
C ASP A 129 5.29 -1.55 -20.35
N LYS A 130 5.69 -2.76 -19.93
CA LYS A 130 6.21 -3.01 -18.58
C LYS A 130 7.48 -2.21 -18.31
N THR A 131 8.38 -2.18 -19.28
CA THR A 131 9.61 -1.40 -19.19
C THR A 131 9.31 0.10 -19.12
N ILE A 132 8.36 0.60 -19.91
CA ILE A 132 7.93 2.01 -19.85
C ILE A 132 7.37 2.35 -18.47
N LEU A 133 6.48 1.53 -17.91
CA LEU A 133 5.94 1.77 -16.57
C LEU A 133 7.01 1.69 -15.48
N ALA A 134 7.89 0.70 -15.55
CA ALA A 134 8.99 0.57 -14.60
C ALA A 134 9.88 1.82 -14.65
N ASN A 135 10.22 2.32 -15.83
CA ASN A 135 10.99 3.54 -15.99
C ASN A 135 10.26 4.77 -15.45
N ALA A 136 8.96 4.90 -15.73
CA ALA A 136 8.15 6.02 -15.26
C ALA A 136 8.09 6.07 -13.72
N VAL A 137 7.81 4.93 -13.09
CA VAL A 137 7.80 4.81 -11.62
C VAL A 137 9.19 5.08 -11.06
N ASN A 138 10.22 4.47 -11.64
CA ASN A 138 11.57 4.56 -11.11
C ASN A 138 12.18 5.96 -11.24
N ASN A 139 11.74 6.76 -12.21
CA ASN A 139 12.13 8.16 -12.33
C ASN A 139 11.42 9.08 -11.31
N GLY A 140 10.46 8.56 -10.53
CA GLY A 140 9.67 9.34 -9.57
C GLY A 140 8.65 10.28 -10.21
N ASP A 141 8.43 10.15 -11.52
CA ASP A 141 7.51 11.02 -12.28
C ASP A 141 6.03 10.64 -12.09
N THR A 142 5.76 9.40 -11.68
CA THR A 142 4.39 8.88 -11.59
C THR A 142 4.21 7.98 -10.36
N VAL A 143 2.99 8.03 -9.79
CA VAL A 143 2.49 6.95 -8.92
C VAL A 143 1.76 5.96 -9.82
N LEU A 144 2.15 4.69 -9.72
CA LEU A 144 1.48 3.61 -10.43
C LEU A 144 0.44 2.95 -9.52
N THR A 145 -0.84 3.19 -9.80
CA THR A 145 -1.95 2.57 -9.08
C THR A 145 -2.44 1.33 -9.84
N VAL A 146 -2.36 0.19 -9.18
CA VAL A 146 -2.78 -1.13 -9.68
C VAL A 146 -4.03 -1.57 -8.94
N LEU A 147 -5.14 -1.71 -9.66
CA LEU A 147 -6.38 -2.23 -9.09
C LEU A 147 -6.35 -3.76 -9.09
N LEU A 148 -6.56 -4.36 -7.94
CA LEU A 148 -6.46 -5.80 -7.71
C LEU A 148 -7.85 -6.43 -7.65
N THR A 149 -8.20 -7.16 -8.69
CA THR A 149 -9.39 -8.01 -8.73
C THR A 149 -9.23 -9.29 -7.89
N PRO A 150 -10.31 -10.05 -7.62
CA PRO A 150 -10.25 -11.35 -6.97
C PRO A 150 -9.24 -12.35 -7.59
N PRO A 151 -8.76 -13.35 -6.81
CA PRO A 151 -7.74 -14.31 -7.23
C PRO A 151 -8.10 -15.16 -8.46
N SER A 152 -9.38 -15.42 -8.68
CA SER A 152 -9.87 -16.16 -9.86
C SER A 152 -9.57 -15.43 -11.17
N SER A 153 -9.49 -14.10 -11.11
CA SER A 153 -9.06 -13.31 -12.24
C SER A 153 -7.54 -13.38 -12.39
N ILE A 154 -6.79 -13.09 -11.33
CA ILE A 154 -5.32 -12.99 -11.38
C ILE A 154 -4.70 -13.62 -10.14
N SER A 155 -3.78 -14.55 -10.38
CA SER A 155 -3.06 -15.26 -9.32
C SER A 155 -2.16 -14.33 -8.53
N SER A 156 -1.91 -14.68 -7.27
CA SER A 156 -0.97 -13.97 -6.42
C SER A 156 0.46 -14.01 -6.98
N SER A 157 0.82 -15.07 -7.71
CA SER A 157 2.11 -15.19 -8.41
C SER A 157 2.29 -14.18 -9.55
N ALA A 158 1.22 -13.84 -10.27
CA ALA A 158 1.26 -12.81 -11.30
C ALA A 158 1.47 -11.42 -10.69
N VAL A 159 0.85 -11.15 -9.53
CA VAL A 159 1.10 -9.90 -8.77
C VAL A 159 2.53 -9.85 -8.26
N ALA A 160 3.05 -10.94 -7.68
CA ALA A 160 4.44 -11.00 -7.24
C ALA A 160 5.44 -10.76 -8.39
N THR A 161 5.16 -11.31 -9.57
CA THR A 161 5.96 -11.07 -10.79
C THR A 161 5.92 -9.62 -11.23
N LEU A 162 4.75 -8.99 -11.19
CA LEU A 162 4.59 -7.57 -11.51
C LEU A 162 5.40 -6.70 -10.53
N VAL A 163 5.23 -6.91 -9.23
CA VAL A 163 5.96 -6.17 -8.19
C VAL A 163 7.46 -6.35 -8.36
N THR A 164 7.94 -7.59 -8.51
CA THR A 164 9.37 -7.90 -8.77
C THR A 164 9.91 -7.10 -9.95
N ARG A 165 9.16 -7.00 -11.05
CA ARG A 165 9.61 -6.31 -12.26
C ARG A 165 9.61 -4.80 -12.12
N LEU A 166 8.66 -4.24 -11.40
CA LEU A 166 8.56 -2.79 -11.19
C LEU A 166 9.59 -2.30 -10.17
N THR A 167 9.84 -3.09 -9.11
CA THR A 167 10.73 -2.71 -8.00
C THR A 167 12.15 -3.25 -8.13
N ASN A 168 12.39 -4.27 -8.95
CA ASN A 168 13.61 -5.08 -8.94
C ASN A 168 13.92 -5.78 -7.60
N TYR A 169 12.96 -5.87 -6.67
CA TYR A 169 13.14 -6.64 -5.44
C TYR A 169 13.18 -8.13 -5.74
N THR A 170 14.12 -8.84 -5.14
CA THR A 170 14.29 -10.29 -5.33
C THR A 170 13.52 -11.08 -4.29
N GLY A 171 12.94 -12.21 -4.70
CA GLY A 171 12.23 -13.10 -3.77
C GLY A 171 10.86 -12.57 -3.32
N VAL A 172 10.26 -11.66 -4.09
CA VAL A 172 8.91 -11.16 -3.79
C VAL A 172 7.92 -12.31 -3.89
N THR A 173 7.16 -12.52 -2.82
CA THR A 173 5.97 -13.37 -2.86
C THR A 173 4.78 -12.54 -2.42
N CYS A 174 3.61 -12.77 -3.04
CA CYS A 174 2.39 -12.09 -2.66
C CYS A 174 1.29 -13.11 -2.40
N THR A 175 0.41 -12.79 -1.47
CA THR A 175 -0.80 -13.53 -1.14
C THR A 175 -1.99 -12.60 -1.32
N LYS A 176 -3.07 -13.13 -1.91
CA LYS A 176 -4.35 -12.44 -2.07
C LYS A 176 -5.43 -13.26 -1.40
N THR A 177 -6.23 -12.61 -0.57
CA THR A 177 -7.36 -13.24 0.11
C THR A 177 -8.62 -12.43 -0.17
N VAL A 178 -9.71 -13.08 -0.57
CA VAL A 178 -10.99 -12.39 -0.74
C VAL A 178 -11.63 -12.22 0.62
N ILE A 179 -11.95 -10.99 0.99
CA ILE A 179 -12.53 -10.64 2.30
C ILE A 179 -14.05 -10.45 2.20
N ALA A 180 -14.53 -10.02 1.03
CA ALA A 180 -15.95 -9.87 0.75
C ALA A 180 -16.26 -10.37 -0.65
N THR A 181 -17.33 -11.16 -0.78
CA THR A 181 -17.78 -11.73 -2.07
C THR A 181 -19.22 -11.33 -2.39
N SER A 182 -20.03 -11.03 -1.37
CA SER A 182 -21.43 -10.68 -1.53
C SER A 182 -21.60 -9.18 -1.71
N ASN A 183 -22.62 -8.80 -2.47
CA ASN A 183 -23.02 -7.40 -2.65
C ASN A 183 -23.57 -6.76 -1.38
N ASN A 184 -23.94 -7.59 -0.41
CA ASN A 184 -24.43 -7.15 0.89
C ASN A 184 -23.31 -7.07 1.93
N ASP A 185 -22.10 -7.52 1.60
CA ASP A 185 -20.95 -7.38 2.49
C ASP A 185 -20.50 -5.92 2.47
N ILE A 186 -20.42 -5.31 3.64
CA ILE A 186 -19.88 -3.97 3.82
C ILE A 186 -18.51 -4.11 4.47
N VAL A 187 -17.45 -3.84 3.71
CA VAL A 187 -16.10 -3.78 4.24
C VAL A 187 -15.75 -2.33 4.56
N ARG A 188 -15.55 -2.05 5.84
CA ARG A 188 -15.03 -0.77 6.31
C ARG A 188 -13.52 -0.86 6.41
N LEU A 189 -12.85 0.15 5.86
CA LEU A 189 -11.41 0.27 5.88
C LEU A 189 -11.01 1.49 6.70
N ASN A 190 -10.05 1.29 7.59
CA ASN A 190 -9.44 2.37 8.34
C ASN A 190 -8.09 2.71 7.72
N ARG A 191 -7.83 4.00 7.58
CA ARG A 191 -6.50 4.50 7.25
C ARG A 191 -5.56 4.21 8.43
N VAL A 192 -4.43 3.55 8.18
CA VAL A 192 -3.44 3.20 9.22
C VAL A 192 -2.11 3.92 9.06
N ASN A 193 -1.84 4.45 7.88
CA ASN A 193 -0.68 5.29 7.67
C ASN A 193 -1.13 6.72 7.35
N SER A 194 -0.74 7.64 8.21
CA SER A 194 -0.91 9.07 8.01
C SER A 194 0.15 9.53 7.02
N ASP A 195 -0.06 9.23 5.75
CA ASP A 195 0.58 9.98 4.67
C ASP A 195 0.38 11.50 4.95
N PRO A 196 1.37 12.39 4.71
CA PRO A 196 1.23 13.84 4.84
C PRO A 196 0.03 14.44 4.09
N PHE A 197 -0.64 13.69 3.22
CA PHE A 197 -1.89 14.11 2.61
C PHE A 197 -3.07 14.17 3.60
N THR A 198 -3.55 15.39 3.83
CA THR A 198 -4.68 15.71 4.72
C THR A 198 -6.04 15.36 4.13
N ASP A 199 -6.15 15.23 2.81
CA ASP A 199 -7.47 15.08 2.15
C ASP A 199 -7.82 13.61 1.86
N ALA A 200 -6.90 12.68 2.14
CA ALA A 200 -7.23 11.26 2.08
C ALA A 200 -8.20 10.90 3.21
N PRO A 201 -9.34 10.26 2.88
CA PRO A 201 -10.40 9.99 3.84
C PRO A 201 -9.88 9.06 4.95
N SER A 202 -10.22 9.35 6.20
CA SER A 202 -9.83 8.52 7.35
C SER A 202 -10.43 7.10 7.29
N THR A 203 -11.57 6.97 6.61
CA THR A 203 -12.25 5.69 6.41
C THR A 203 -12.74 5.57 4.97
N LEU A 204 -12.74 4.34 4.47
CA LEU A 204 -13.35 3.98 3.20
C LEU A 204 -14.35 2.87 3.43
N THR A 205 -15.40 2.83 2.60
CA THR A 205 -16.35 1.72 2.59
C THR A 205 -16.43 1.13 1.20
N SER A 206 -16.43 -0.19 1.14
CA SER A 206 -16.52 -0.99 -0.07
C SER A 206 -17.66 -2.01 0.06
N SER A 207 -18.29 -2.35 -1.07
CA SER A 207 -19.21 -3.48 -1.17
C SER A 207 -18.72 -4.49 -2.22
N ALA A 208 -18.71 -5.77 -1.83
CA ALA A 208 -18.23 -6.91 -2.61
C ALA A 208 -16.73 -6.88 -3.05
N ASN A 209 -16.28 -8.05 -3.52
CA ASN A 209 -15.01 -8.31 -4.21
C ASN A 209 -13.75 -7.63 -3.63
N THR A 210 -13.74 -7.37 -2.32
CA THR A 210 -12.62 -6.76 -1.63
C THR A 210 -11.57 -7.81 -1.37
N VAL A 211 -10.32 -7.48 -1.67
CA VAL A 211 -9.17 -8.38 -1.59
C VAL A 211 -8.16 -7.78 -0.63
N SER A 212 -7.69 -8.57 0.33
CA SER A 212 -6.47 -8.21 1.05
C SER A 212 -5.26 -8.68 0.28
N ILE A 213 -4.17 -7.92 0.40
CA ILE A 213 -2.89 -8.25 -0.17
C ILE A 213 -1.79 -8.15 0.89
N THR A 214 -0.95 -9.18 0.89
CA THR A 214 0.31 -9.19 1.65
C THR A 214 1.41 -9.59 0.70
N CYS A 215 2.50 -8.82 0.66
CA CYS A 215 3.72 -9.22 -0.05
C CYS A 215 4.90 -9.30 0.92
N THR A 216 5.78 -10.28 0.70
CA THR A 216 7.07 -10.45 1.40
C THR A 216 8.21 -10.35 0.40
N GLY A 217 9.46 -10.34 0.88
CA GLY A 217 10.64 -10.11 0.02
C GLY A 217 10.83 -8.65 -0.39
N ILE A 218 10.09 -7.74 0.25
CA ILE A 218 10.22 -6.29 0.14
C ILE A 218 10.93 -5.81 1.42
N PRO A 219 11.93 -4.92 1.34
CA PRO A 219 12.61 -4.41 2.54
C PRO A 219 11.66 -3.72 3.53
N ASP A 220 11.98 -3.82 4.82
CA ASP A 220 11.23 -3.15 5.88
C ASP A 220 11.15 -1.64 5.64
N GLY A 221 9.96 -1.05 5.82
CA GLY A 221 9.68 0.37 5.54
C GLY A 221 9.38 0.71 4.07
N PHE A 222 9.58 -0.24 3.14
CA PHE A 222 9.23 -0.08 1.73
C PHE A 222 7.90 -0.75 1.37
N TYR A 223 7.28 -1.47 2.30
CA TYR A 223 5.92 -1.99 2.21
C TYR A 223 5.04 -1.30 3.25
N ASN A 224 4.11 -0.46 2.79
CA ASN A 224 3.35 0.45 3.63
C ASN A 224 1.85 0.21 3.44
N PRO A 225 1.17 -0.50 4.37
CA PRO A 225 -0.28 -0.53 4.39
C PRO A 225 -0.83 0.87 4.58
N ILE A 226 -1.75 1.30 3.71
CA ILE A 226 -2.42 2.60 3.80
C ILE A 226 -3.81 2.42 4.39
N TYR A 227 -4.57 1.44 3.90
CA TYR A 227 -5.89 1.09 4.41
C TYR A 227 -5.95 -0.39 4.77
N VAL A 228 -6.45 -0.66 5.97
CA VAL A 228 -6.72 -2.02 6.46
C VAL A 228 -8.19 -2.19 6.78
N THR A 229 -8.68 -3.43 6.74
CA THR A 229 -10.02 -3.75 7.24
C THR A 229 -10.17 -3.37 8.71
N GLN A 230 -11.30 -2.78 9.08
CA GLN A 230 -11.58 -2.35 10.45
C GLN A 230 -11.58 -3.49 11.47
N ASN A 231 -11.96 -4.71 11.05
CA ASN A 231 -12.16 -5.84 11.97
C ASN A 231 -10.93 -6.74 12.12
N SER A 232 -10.25 -7.08 11.02
CA SER A 232 -9.12 -8.03 11.03
C SER A 232 -7.75 -7.37 10.86
N GLY A 233 -7.69 -6.08 10.50
CA GLY A 233 -6.43 -5.41 10.21
C GLY A 233 -5.75 -5.85 8.91
N ASP A 234 -6.45 -6.59 8.06
CA ASP A 234 -5.92 -7.04 6.77
C ASP A 234 -5.72 -5.86 5.81
N ALA A 235 -4.55 -5.77 5.19
CA ALA A 235 -4.21 -4.69 4.28
C ALA A 235 -4.96 -4.82 2.95
N VAL A 236 -5.72 -3.77 2.57
CA VAL A 236 -6.50 -3.70 1.32
C VAL A 236 -5.87 -2.70 0.36
N VAL A 237 -5.29 -1.63 0.86
CA VAL A 237 -4.52 -0.68 0.06
C VAL A 237 -3.12 -0.62 0.61
N VAL A 238 -2.14 -0.87 -0.25
CA VAL A 238 -0.73 -0.89 0.13
C VAL A 238 0.09 -0.09 -0.85
N GLU A 239 1.12 0.56 -0.35
CA GLU A 239 2.13 1.23 -1.16
C GLU A 239 3.45 0.51 -1.03
N ILE A 240 4.11 0.36 -2.17
CA ILE A 240 5.43 -0.22 -2.28
C ILE A 240 6.35 0.87 -2.83
N ILE A 241 7.34 1.23 -2.04
CA ILE A 241 8.39 2.17 -2.46
C ILE A 241 9.42 1.35 -3.24
N THR A 242 9.84 1.84 -4.41
CA THR A 242 10.90 1.23 -5.22
C THR A 242 12.28 1.66 -4.72
N PRO A 243 13.37 0.97 -5.12
CA PRO A 243 14.74 1.40 -4.77
C PRO A 243 15.09 2.83 -5.21
N SER A 244 14.42 3.36 -6.23
CA SER A 244 14.59 4.74 -6.71
C SER A 244 13.50 5.68 -6.21
N TYR A 245 12.80 5.33 -5.14
CA TYR A 245 11.78 6.14 -4.45
C TYR A 245 10.49 6.40 -5.25
N GLY A 246 10.29 5.74 -6.38
CA GLY A 246 8.97 5.63 -7.03
C GLY A 246 7.96 4.86 -6.18
N ILE A 247 6.67 5.14 -6.36
CA ILE A 247 5.60 4.51 -5.57
C ILE A 247 4.71 3.65 -6.48
N ILE A 248 4.48 2.41 -6.03
CA ILE A 248 3.48 1.50 -6.59
C ILE A 248 2.38 1.33 -5.55
N ARG A 249 1.15 1.71 -5.89
CA ARG A 249 -0.02 1.52 -5.04
C ARG A 249 -0.80 0.31 -5.52
N LEU A 250 -1.03 -0.68 -4.66
CA LEU A 250 -1.90 -1.81 -4.94
C LEU A 250 -3.22 -1.60 -4.20
N VAL A 251 -4.33 -1.69 -4.92
CA VAL A 251 -5.69 -1.40 -4.40
C VAL A 251 -6.55 -2.65 -4.54
N GLY A 252 -6.79 -3.34 -3.43
CA GLY A 252 -7.62 -4.54 -3.27
C GLY A 252 -9.12 -4.32 -3.42
N PHE A 253 -9.55 -3.49 -4.36
CA PHE A 253 -10.96 -3.13 -4.55
C PHE A 253 -11.41 -3.31 -5.99
N ASP A 254 -12.67 -3.70 -6.15
CA ASP A 254 -13.34 -3.91 -7.43
C ASP A 254 -14.46 -2.87 -7.60
N PHE A 255 -14.29 -2.00 -8.58
CA PHE A 255 -15.24 -0.92 -8.90
C PHE A 255 -16.54 -1.37 -9.58
N THR A 256 -16.79 -2.67 -9.75
CA THR A 256 -18.04 -3.16 -10.34
C THR A 256 -19.29 -2.78 -9.55
N ARG A 257 -19.18 -2.43 -8.25
CA ARG A 257 -20.34 -2.23 -7.37
C ARG A 257 -20.23 -1.04 -6.44
N VAL A 258 -21.34 -0.75 -5.77
CA VAL A 258 -21.64 0.50 -5.05
C VAL A 258 -20.50 0.89 -4.12
N VAL A 259 -19.95 2.07 -4.41
CA VAL A 259 -18.94 2.74 -3.62
C VAL A 259 -19.59 3.94 -2.95
N GLN A 260 -19.50 4.05 -1.63
CA GLN A 260 -19.96 5.25 -0.91
C GLN A 260 -18.95 5.66 0.17
N PRO A 261 -18.48 6.92 0.18
CA PRO A 261 -18.64 7.92 -0.89
C PRO A 261 -17.73 7.59 -2.09
N SER A 262 -18.24 7.73 -3.32
CA SER A 262 -17.45 7.55 -4.54
C SER A 262 -16.26 8.52 -4.62
N ALA A 263 -16.47 9.79 -4.24
CA ALA A 263 -15.42 10.81 -4.22
C ALA A 263 -14.22 10.44 -3.33
N SER A 264 -14.45 9.75 -2.21
CA SER A 264 -13.40 9.29 -1.29
C SER A 264 -12.48 8.25 -1.94
N TRP A 265 -13.05 7.35 -2.75
CA TRP A 265 -12.26 6.40 -3.53
C TRP A 265 -11.58 7.04 -4.72
N GLY A 266 -12.24 8.00 -5.37
CA GLY A 266 -11.63 8.83 -6.42
C GLY A 266 -10.36 9.50 -5.91
N ALA A 267 -10.46 10.20 -4.77
CA ALA A 267 -9.32 10.82 -4.10
C ALA A 267 -8.17 9.84 -3.84
N LEU A 268 -8.47 8.64 -3.31
CA LEU A 268 -7.45 7.62 -3.06
C LEU A 268 -6.71 7.18 -4.33
N VAL A 269 -7.44 6.86 -5.40
CA VAL A 269 -6.83 6.24 -6.59
C VAL A 269 -6.13 7.25 -7.48
N THR A 270 -6.49 8.54 -7.40
CA THR A 270 -5.85 9.63 -8.16
C THR A 270 -4.82 10.40 -7.35
N TYR A 271 -4.58 10.02 -6.09
CA TYR A 271 -3.61 10.70 -5.25
C TYR A 271 -2.19 10.52 -5.80
N ASN A 272 -1.57 11.62 -6.24
CA ASN A 272 -0.19 11.71 -6.70
C ASN A 272 0.68 12.47 -5.69
N PHE A 273 1.80 11.86 -5.30
CA PHE A 273 2.72 12.32 -4.27
C PHE A 273 3.59 13.53 -4.64
N ARG A 274 3.23 14.39 -5.60
CA ARG A 274 4.16 15.44 -6.05
C ARG A 274 4.40 16.59 -5.06
N ILE A 275 4.03 16.44 -3.79
CA ILE A 275 4.45 17.36 -2.71
C ILE A 275 5.09 16.56 -1.56
N SER A 276 6.26 15.95 -1.76
CA SER A 276 7.31 15.92 -0.71
C SER A 276 8.71 15.48 -1.17
N ALA A 277 9.06 15.58 -2.47
CA ALA A 277 10.46 15.62 -2.89
C ALA A 277 11.14 16.97 -2.57
N GLY A 278 10.77 17.57 -1.42
CA GLY A 278 11.28 18.83 -0.87
C GLY A 278 10.97 18.99 0.63
N GLY A 279 10.56 17.92 1.32
CA GLY A 279 10.30 17.93 2.76
C GLY A 279 11.43 17.27 3.52
N SER A 280 12.61 17.86 3.51
CA SER A 280 13.51 17.71 4.64
C SER A 280 12.87 18.41 5.84
N SER A 281 12.35 17.62 6.78
CA SER A 281 12.20 17.98 8.19
C SER A 281 12.36 16.73 9.05
#